data_AF-A0A2V6HGC8-F1
#
_entry.id   AF-A0A2V6HGC8-F1
#
_cell.length_a   1.000
_cell.length_b   1.000
_cell.length_c   1.000
_cell.angle_alpha   90.00
_cell.angle_beta   90.00
_cell.angle_gamma   90.00
#
_symmetry.space_group_name_H-M   'P 1'
#
loop_
_entity.id
_entity.type
_entity.pdbx_description
1 polymer ?
#
loop_
_entity_poly.entity_id
_entity_poly.type
_entity_poly.pdbx_seq_one_letter_code
_entity_poly.pdbx_strand_id
1 'polypeptide(L)'
;MNPKHPKTSTWIRLIAAGTCLAFFAGCAQIATVSEKRPAPLPPSSEADRAATQTIDSALAEEQKQPIVALGGFVAAARDSLRQLDRNPANAEALRDYNFAVARIFTVVRDAKLDPWTHPMRVGANGEYTLTWNRDPRPEWNLALYGLVPADQLDFKGTYVKDHVKKDGIGAPLVAERTLTAQQASALFCAPHIFYSVTATAQFEGSRCIISIYDPLATETVRVDGHTYPLAANFTAAYALQLALEKPQKLGLARMLRPQEYAATARIIRFEPYNPNKTVVLFIHGLMDTPVTWVPMLNDLRGDVDFRRNYQIWFYSYPSGYPYPYSAAILRQELDAIEKKFPLRKPMVVIGHSMGGCITRTLITDTGTKLWTEAFGHSPAETQMPADTKRLLEQAIIFKHRG
;
A
#
# COMPACT_ATOMS: atom_id res chain seq x y z
N MET A 1 49.60 -36.53 -44.46
CA MET A 1 49.41 -35.99 -43.09
C MET A 1 48.60 -34.70 -43.21
N ASN A 2 47.34 -34.71 -42.76
CA ASN A 2 46.48 -33.53 -42.69
C ASN A 2 45.56 -33.71 -41.48
N PRO A 3 45.36 -32.70 -40.61
CA PRO A 3 44.81 -32.91 -39.27
C PRO A 3 43.27 -32.97 -39.27
N LYS A 4 42.75 -33.72 -38.31
CA LYS A 4 41.33 -33.98 -38.03
C LYS A 4 40.63 -32.72 -37.52
N HIS A 5 39.47 -32.38 -38.08
CA HIS A 5 38.45 -31.57 -37.41
C HIS A 5 37.58 -32.45 -36.51
N PRO A 6 37.37 -32.13 -35.21
CA PRO A 6 36.33 -32.76 -34.42
C PRO A 6 34.99 -32.06 -34.64
N LYS A 7 33.95 -32.86 -34.89
CA LYS A 7 32.55 -32.46 -34.96
C LYS A 7 32.09 -32.00 -33.58
N THR A 8 31.89 -30.70 -33.40
CA THR A 8 31.20 -30.16 -32.23
C THR A 8 29.70 -30.46 -32.33
N SER A 9 29.30 -31.38 -31.47
CA SER A 9 27.96 -31.85 -31.12
C SER A 9 26.87 -30.77 -31.12
N THR A 10 25.80 -31.07 -31.86
CA THR A 10 24.51 -30.36 -31.95
C THR A 10 23.72 -30.34 -30.63
N TRP A 11 24.25 -30.89 -29.54
CA TRP A 11 23.54 -31.01 -28.25
C TRP A 11 23.62 -29.78 -27.34
N ILE A 12 24.52 -28.83 -27.55
CA ILE A 12 24.67 -27.67 -26.65
C ILE A 12 23.65 -26.55 -26.96
N ARG A 13 23.06 -26.54 -28.15
CA ARG A 13 22.04 -25.53 -28.52
C ARG A 13 20.62 -25.83 -28.02
N LEU A 14 20.35 -27.06 -27.55
CA LEU A 14 19.03 -27.44 -27.04
C LEU A 14 18.85 -27.20 -25.53
N ILE A 15 19.94 -27.06 -24.76
CA ILE A 15 19.85 -26.76 -23.32
C ILE A 15 19.69 -25.25 -23.07
N ALA A 16 20.23 -24.38 -23.94
CA ALA A 16 20.04 -22.93 -23.82
C ALA A 16 18.64 -22.44 -24.24
N ALA A 17 17.92 -23.21 -25.08
CA ALA A 17 16.55 -22.87 -25.48
C ALA A 17 15.50 -23.34 -24.44
N GLY A 18 15.80 -24.36 -23.64
CA GLY A 18 14.89 -24.91 -22.63
C GLY A 18 14.78 -24.06 -21.36
N THR A 19 15.84 -23.33 -20.97
CA THR A 19 15.85 -22.53 -19.73
C THR A 19 15.28 -21.12 -19.90
N CYS A 20 15.19 -20.60 -21.13
CA CYS A 20 14.54 -19.32 -21.40
C CYS A 20 13.01 -19.42 -21.53
N LEU A 21 12.45 -20.62 -21.74
CA LEU A 21 11.01 -20.83 -21.85
C LEU A 21 10.30 -20.99 -20.50
N ALA A 22 11.03 -21.27 -19.41
CA ALA A 22 10.46 -21.40 -18.07
C ALA A 22 10.19 -20.05 -17.36
N PHE A 23 10.67 -18.93 -17.89
CA PHE A 23 10.40 -17.58 -17.34
C PHE A 23 9.27 -16.82 -18.04
N PHE A 24 8.60 -17.43 -19.02
CA PHE A 24 7.28 -16.98 -19.45
C PHE A 24 6.22 -17.60 -18.53
N ALA A 25 6.36 -17.38 -17.21
CA ALA A 25 5.23 -17.54 -16.31
C ALA A 25 4.14 -16.58 -16.83
N GLY A 26 3.05 -17.19 -17.29
CA GLY A 26 2.08 -16.57 -18.19
C GLY A 26 1.51 -15.24 -17.71
N CYS A 27 0.86 -14.57 -18.65
CA CYS A 27 0.03 -13.37 -18.50
C CYS A 27 -1.15 -13.57 -17.50
N ALA A 28 -0.90 -14.10 -16.31
CA ALA A 28 -1.84 -14.10 -15.22
C ALA A 28 -2.04 -12.64 -14.78
N GLN A 29 -3.28 -12.19 -14.84
CA GLN A 29 -3.62 -10.84 -14.42
C GLN A 29 -3.46 -10.77 -12.89
N ILE A 30 -2.43 -10.04 -12.45
CA ILE A 30 -2.04 -10.01 -11.02
C ILE A 30 -3.13 -9.40 -10.14
N ALA A 31 -3.91 -8.45 -10.68
CA ALA A 31 -5.11 -7.89 -10.09
C ALA A 31 -6.02 -7.30 -11.18
N THR A 32 -7.32 -7.42 -10.97
CA THR A 32 -8.39 -6.69 -11.66
C THR A 32 -9.27 -6.08 -10.61
N VAL A 33 -9.75 -4.86 -10.85
CA VAL A 33 -10.75 -4.22 -10.01
C VAL A 33 -11.88 -3.72 -10.88
N SER A 34 -13.10 -3.93 -10.42
CA SER A 34 -14.30 -3.28 -10.93
C SER A 34 -15.07 -2.69 -9.77
N GLU A 35 -15.65 -1.52 -9.97
CA GLU A 35 -16.61 -0.97 -9.02
C GLU A 35 -17.96 -1.64 -9.19
N LYS A 36 -18.60 -1.96 -8.07
CA LYS A 36 -19.97 -2.45 -8.00
C LYS A 36 -20.80 -1.60 -7.06
N ARG A 37 -22.09 -1.53 -7.33
CA ARG A 37 -23.06 -1.07 -6.33
C ARG A 37 -23.20 -2.19 -5.29
N PRO A 38 -23.07 -1.91 -3.97
CA PRO A 38 -23.29 -2.92 -2.97
C PRO A 38 -24.72 -3.46 -3.02
N ALA A 39 -24.86 -4.73 -2.66
CA ALA A 39 -26.18 -5.34 -2.61
C ALA A 39 -27.05 -4.67 -1.53
N PRO A 40 -28.38 -4.64 -1.70
CA PRO A 40 -29.30 -4.28 -0.63
C PRO A 40 -29.04 -5.13 0.62
N LEU A 41 -29.25 -4.53 1.79
CA LEU A 41 -29.11 -5.24 3.05
C LEU A 41 -30.22 -6.29 3.19
N PRO A 42 -29.95 -7.44 3.85
CA PRO A 42 -31.00 -8.41 4.13
C PRO A 42 -32.05 -7.81 5.10
N PRO A 43 -33.28 -8.36 5.14
CA PRO A 43 -34.28 -7.93 6.10
C PRO A 43 -33.78 -8.05 7.54
N SER A 44 -34.04 -7.03 8.35
CA SER A 44 -33.65 -6.99 9.76
C SER A 44 -34.80 -7.32 10.70
N SER A 45 -34.45 -7.68 11.94
CA SER A 45 -35.37 -7.83 13.05
C SER A 45 -36.21 -6.57 13.29
N GLU A 46 -37.28 -6.69 14.07
CA GLU A 46 -38.15 -5.54 14.37
C GLU A 46 -37.39 -4.38 15.04
N ALA A 47 -36.38 -4.69 15.85
CA ALA A 47 -35.56 -3.68 16.55
C ALA A 47 -34.72 -2.82 15.58
N ASP A 48 -34.23 -3.41 14.49
CA ASP A 48 -33.30 -2.78 13.54
C ASP A 48 -33.97 -2.37 12.22
N ARG A 49 -35.23 -2.79 11.99
CA ARG A 49 -35.99 -2.52 10.76
C ARG A 49 -36.03 -1.05 10.35
N ALA A 50 -36.14 -0.14 11.31
CA ALA A 50 -36.19 1.29 11.02
C ALA A 50 -34.89 1.81 10.38
N ALA A 51 -33.73 1.35 10.85
CA ALA A 51 -32.43 1.73 10.28
C ALA A 51 -32.29 1.18 8.86
N THR A 52 -32.64 -0.09 8.65
CA THR A 52 -32.60 -0.72 7.32
C THR A 52 -33.53 -0.01 6.31
N GLN A 53 -34.77 0.33 6.71
CA GLN A 53 -35.71 1.06 5.85
C GLN A 53 -35.20 2.48 5.49
N THR A 54 -34.51 3.13 6.43
CA THR A 54 -33.89 4.43 6.19
C THR A 54 -32.75 4.31 5.18
N ILE A 55 -31.95 3.25 5.27
CA ILE A 55 -30.89 2.93 4.29
C ILE A 55 -31.49 2.71 2.91
N ASP A 56 -32.53 1.89 2.79
CA ASP A 56 -33.17 1.60 1.49
C ASP A 56 -33.74 2.88 0.84
N SER A 57 -34.37 3.73 1.65
CA SER A 57 -34.90 5.02 1.18
C SER A 57 -33.77 5.94 0.72
N ALA A 58 -32.67 6.00 1.45
CA ALA A 58 -31.51 6.81 1.09
C ALA A 58 -30.83 6.30 -0.20
N LEU A 59 -30.72 4.99 -0.39
CA LEU A 59 -30.21 4.37 -1.62
C LEU A 59 -31.06 4.71 -2.85
N ALA A 60 -32.38 4.86 -2.68
CA ALA A 60 -33.28 5.24 -3.77
C ALA A 60 -33.10 6.72 -4.22
N GLU A 61 -32.68 7.58 -3.29
CA GLU A 61 -32.49 9.01 -3.52
C GLU A 61 -31.04 9.40 -3.85
N GLU A 62 -30.05 8.51 -3.68
CA GLU A 62 -28.62 8.85 -3.76
C GLU A 62 -28.20 9.59 -5.03
N GLN A 63 -28.77 9.21 -6.18
CA GLN A 63 -28.47 9.84 -7.47
C GLN A 63 -29.31 11.10 -7.74
N LYS A 64 -30.51 11.18 -7.19
CA LYS A 64 -31.48 12.25 -7.49
C LYS A 64 -31.30 13.43 -6.54
N GLN A 65 -31.13 13.12 -5.26
CA GLN A 65 -31.08 14.07 -4.14
C GLN A 65 -29.94 13.67 -3.19
N PRO A 66 -28.67 13.85 -3.59
CA PRO A 66 -27.52 13.36 -2.83
C PRO A 66 -27.45 13.93 -1.41
N ILE A 67 -27.81 15.20 -1.20
CA ILE A 67 -27.83 15.82 0.14
C ILE A 67 -28.88 15.18 1.06
N VAL A 68 -30.03 14.78 0.49
CA VAL A 68 -31.10 14.10 1.23
C VAL A 68 -30.68 12.67 1.58
N ALA A 69 -30.15 11.93 0.60
CA ALA A 69 -29.61 10.59 0.82
C ALA A 69 -28.50 10.59 1.88
N LEU A 70 -27.60 11.58 1.85
CA LEU A 70 -26.55 11.75 2.83
C LEU A 70 -27.11 11.91 4.25
N GLY A 71 -28.18 12.70 4.43
CA GLY A 71 -28.89 12.80 5.71
C GLY A 71 -29.54 11.48 6.13
N GLY A 72 -30.10 10.72 5.18
CA GLY A 72 -30.63 9.39 5.43
C GLY A 72 -29.57 8.40 5.94
N PHE A 73 -28.40 8.33 5.30
CA PHE A 73 -27.29 7.49 5.77
C PHE A 73 -26.74 7.95 7.13
N VAL A 74 -26.67 9.27 7.36
CA VAL A 74 -26.29 9.82 8.68
C VAL A 74 -27.30 9.42 9.76
N ALA A 75 -28.60 9.49 9.46
CA ALA A 75 -29.66 9.06 10.38
C ALA A 75 -29.60 7.56 10.67
N ALA A 76 -29.43 6.73 9.65
CA ALA A 76 -29.33 5.28 9.80
C ALA A 76 -28.10 4.87 10.63
N ALA A 77 -26.94 5.51 10.41
CA ALA A 77 -25.75 5.26 11.21
C ALA A 77 -25.99 5.63 12.70
N ARG A 78 -26.62 6.78 12.97
CA ARG A 78 -26.97 7.20 14.33
C ARG A 78 -27.91 6.22 15.01
N ASP A 79 -28.97 5.81 14.30
CA ASP A 79 -30.01 4.97 14.89
C ASP A 79 -29.49 3.54 15.10
N SER A 80 -28.61 3.05 14.22
CA SER A 80 -27.88 1.79 14.42
C SER A 80 -26.94 1.85 15.63
N LEU A 81 -26.23 2.97 15.85
CA LEU A 81 -25.40 3.14 17.06
C LEU A 81 -26.24 3.12 18.34
N ARG A 82 -27.46 3.66 18.34
CA ARG A 82 -28.36 3.55 19.51
C ARG A 82 -28.74 2.11 19.82
N GLN A 83 -28.87 1.26 18.80
CA GLN A 83 -29.11 -0.17 19.02
C GLN A 83 -27.86 -0.88 19.54
N LEU A 84 -26.68 -0.50 19.06
CA LEU A 84 -25.40 -0.98 19.58
C LEU A 84 -25.13 -0.53 21.02
N ASP A 85 -25.56 0.67 21.41
CA ASP A 85 -25.43 1.12 22.81
C ASP A 85 -26.26 0.26 23.77
N ARG A 86 -27.46 -0.14 23.33
CA ARG A 86 -28.34 -1.07 24.07
C ARG A 86 -27.79 -2.49 24.09
N ASN A 87 -27.23 -2.94 22.96
CA ASN A 87 -26.64 -4.27 22.80
C ASN A 87 -25.41 -4.21 21.89
N PRO A 88 -24.19 -4.11 22.46
CA PRO A 88 -22.95 -4.03 21.68
C PRO A 88 -22.66 -5.25 20.81
N ALA A 89 -23.33 -6.38 21.07
CA ALA A 89 -23.20 -7.60 20.29
C ALA A 89 -24.24 -7.71 19.15
N ASN A 90 -25.08 -6.69 18.91
CA ASN A 90 -26.07 -6.70 17.85
C ASN A 90 -25.40 -6.63 16.45
N ALA A 91 -25.33 -7.80 15.79
CA ALA A 91 -24.72 -7.93 14.47
C ALA A 91 -25.49 -7.21 13.35
N GLU A 92 -26.82 -7.08 13.45
CA GLU A 92 -27.63 -6.35 12.47
C GLU A 92 -27.34 -4.86 12.56
N ALA A 93 -27.38 -4.30 13.77
CA ALA A 93 -27.03 -2.91 14.02
C ALA A 93 -25.59 -2.58 13.58
N LEU A 94 -24.63 -3.48 13.85
CA LEU A 94 -23.25 -3.30 13.41
C LEU A 94 -23.11 -3.27 11.88
N ARG A 95 -23.80 -4.18 11.20
CA ARG A 95 -23.82 -4.25 9.73
C ARG A 95 -24.44 -2.99 9.13
N ASP A 96 -25.61 -2.58 9.63
CA ASP A 96 -26.35 -1.43 9.13
C ASP A 96 -25.58 -0.12 9.38
N TYR A 97 -24.95 0.01 10.56
CA TYR A 97 -24.03 1.10 10.86
C TYR A 97 -22.85 1.15 9.87
N ASN A 98 -22.12 0.05 9.69
CA ASN A 98 -20.97 0.00 8.78
C ASN A 98 -21.37 0.34 7.34
N PHE A 99 -22.51 -0.19 6.88
CA PHE A 99 -23.04 0.08 5.56
C PHE A 99 -23.39 1.57 5.39
N ALA A 100 -24.14 2.15 6.33
CA ALA A 100 -24.54 3.54 6.29
C ALA A 100 -23.31 4.48 6.29
N VAL A 101 -22.31 4.21 7.13
CA VAL A 101 -21.05 4.97 7.13
C VAL A 101 -20.32 4.83 5.80
N ALA A 102 -20.26 3.65 5.19
CA ALA A 102 -19.65 3.48 3.87
C ALA A 102 -20.38 4.31 2.79
N ARG A 103 -21.72 4.32 2.81
CA ARG A 103 -22.52 5.08 1.84
C ARG A 103 -22.38 6.59 1.97
N ILE A 104 -22.09 7.12 3.17
CA ILE A 104 -21.72 8.54 3.35
C ILE A 104 -20.56 8.90 2.41
N PHE A 105 -19.52 8.08 2.36
CA PHE A 105 -18.36 8.32 1.48
C PHE A 105 -18.70 8.12 0.01
N THR A 106 -19.53 7.13 -0.34
CA THR A 106 -20.03 6.97 -1.71
C THR A 106 -20.71 8.24 -2.21
N VAL A 107 -21.68 8.76 -1.46
CA VAL A 107 -22.43 9.96 -1.86
C VAL A 107 -21.52 11.19 -1.93
N VAL A 108 -20.64 11.38 -0.95
CA VAL A 108 -19.68 12.50 -0.95
C VAL A 108 -18.78 12.46 -2.19
N ARG A 109 -18.23 11.28 -2.53
CA ARG A 109 -17.37 11.07 -3.69
C ARG A 109 -18.13 11.29 -5.00
N ASP A 110 -19.25 10.61 -5.18
CA ASP A 110 -19.96 10.55 -6.46
C ASP A 110 -20.64 11.89 -6.79
N ALA A 111 -21.14 12.60 -5.77
CA ALA A 111 -21.72 13.94 -5.92
C ALA A 111 -20.69 15.07 -5.77
N LYS A 112 -19.38 14.76 -5.61
CA LYS A 112 -18.28 15.73 -5.47
C LYS A 112 -18.50 16.78 -4.37
N LEU A 113 -18.99 16.33 -3.23
CA LEU A 113 -19.22 17.17 -2.04
C LEU A 113 -17.92 17.33 -1.25
N ASP A 114 -17.84 18.38 -0.42
CA ASP A 114 -16.66 18.64 0.42
C ASP A 114 -17.03 18.96 1.88
N PRO A 115 -17.48 17.96 2.65
CA PRO A 115 -17.66 18.11 4.10
C PRO A 115 -16.33 18.11 4.87
N TRP A 116 -15.19 17.92 4.19
CA TRP A 116 -13.88 17.75 4.80
C TRP A 116 -13.18 19.09 5.01
N THR A 117 -13.36 20.05 4.09
CA THR A 117 -12.87 21.41 4.29
C THR A 117 -13.77 22.19 5.26
N HIS A 118 -15.09 22.08 5.12
CA HIS A 118 -16.08 22.78 5.96
C HIS A 118 -17.23 21.84 6.38
N PRO A 119 -17.75 21.97 7.61
CA PRO A 119 -18.97 21.24 8.00
C PRO A 119 -20.13 21.51 7.04
N MET A 120 -20.89 20.47 6.70
CA MET A 120 -21.98 20.52 5.72
C MET A 120 -23.31 20.16 6.37
N ARG A 121 -24.38 20.92 6.09
CA ARG A 121 -25.75 20.55 6.48
C ARG A 121 -26.30 19.51 5.50
N VAL A 122 -26.87 18.44 6.02
CA VAL A 122 -27.34 17.28 5.23
C VAL A 122 -28.71 16.81 5.70
N GLY A 123 -29.45 16.17 4.80
CA GLY A 123 -30.86 15.79 5.01
C GLY A 123 -31.84 16.72 4.30
N ALA A 124 -33.12 16.31 4.27
CA ALA A 124 -34.18 16.99 3.51
C ALA A 124 -34.36 18.45 3.95
N ASN A 125 -34.20 18.71 5.25
CA ASN A 125 -34.32 20.04 5.84
C ASN A 125 -32.98 20.48 6.48
N GLY A 126 -31.88 19.83 6.08
CA GLY A 126 -30.57 20.04 6.68
C GLY A 126 -30.56 19.73 8.18
N GLU A 127 -31.26 18.69 8.63
CA GLU A 127 -31.43 18.34 10.04
C GLU A 127 -30.12 17.88 10.72
N TYR A 128 -29.14 17.42 9.94
CA TYR A 128 -27.82 17.01 10.44
C TYR A 128 -26.71 17.93 9.97
N THR A 129 -25.62 17.97 10.74
CA THR A 129 -24.35 18.57 10.30
C THR A 129 -23.30 17.46 10.18
N LEU A 130 -22.81 17.19 8.97
CA LEU A 130 -21.70 16.29 8.70
C LEU A 130 -20.38 17.03 8.81
N THR A 131 -19.46 16.48 9.60
CA THR A 131 -18.10 16.99 9.76
C THR A 131 -17.15 15.84 10.11
N TRP A 132 -15.90 16.14 10.39
CA TRP A 132 -14.90 15.14 10.77
C TRP A 132 -13.98 15.66 11.87
N ASN A 133 -13.43 14.72 12.63
CA ASN A 133 -12.43 14.96 13.66
C ASN A 133 -11.06 15.09 13.00
N ARG A 134 -10.53 16.32 12.94
CA ARG A 134 -9.29 16.63 12.24
C ARG A 134 -8.10 15.98 12.95
N ASP A 135 -7.30 15.24 12.19
CA ASP A 135 -6.02 14.72 12.68
C ASP A 135 -4.97 15.84 12.72
N PRO A 136 -4.13 15.92 13.77
CA PRO A 136 -3.08 16.93 13.87
C PRO A 136 -1.96 16.75 12.83
N ARG A 137 -1.81 15.57 12.23
CA ARG A 137 -0.81 15.29 11.20
C ARG A 137 -1.31 15.85 9.85
N PRO A 138 -0.55 16.74 9.19
CA PRO A 138 -1.01 17.37 7.94
C PRO A 138 -1.35 16.38 6.81
N GLU A 139 -0.62 15.26 6.73
CA GLU A 139 -0.85 14.22 5.72
C GLU A 139 -2.14 13.41 5.96
N TRP A 140 -2.76 13.54 7.14
CA TRP A 140 -4.01 12.89 7.55
C TRP A 140 -5.21 13.81 7.35
N ASN A 141 -5.12 14.75 6.41
CA ASN A 141 -6.22 15.60 6.00
C ASN A 141 -7.07 14.92 4.92
N LEU A 142 -8.33 14.62 5.23
CA LEU A 142 -9.25 13.94 4.30
C LEU A 142 -9.48 14.70 2.99
N ALA A 143 -9.42 16.04 3.01
CA ALA A 143 -9.59 16.85 1.80
C ALA A 143 -8.49 16.60 0.75
N LEU A 144 -7.40 15.92 1.11
CA LEU A 144 -6.31 15.57 0.19
C LEU A 144 -6.53 14.25 -0.57
N TYR A 145 -7.56 13.47 -0.22
CA TYR A 145 -7.74 12.11 -0.71
C TYR A 145 -9.10 11.91 -1.37
N GLY A 146 -9.11 11.14 -2.47
CA GLY A 146 -10.31 10.38 -2.86
C GLY A 146 -10.51 9.24 -1.87
N LEU A 147 -11.74 8.99 -1.46
CA LEU A 147 -12.08 7.95 -0.48
C LEU A 147 -13.08 6.99 -1.10
N VAL A 148 -12.64 5.75 -1.34
CA VAL A 148 -13.44 4.72 -2.00
C VAL A 148 -13.81 3.62 -1.02
N PRO A 149 -15.10 3.43 -0.71
CA PRO A 149 -15.53 2.31 0.13
C PRO A 149 -15.09 0.95 -0.43
N ALA A 150 -14.45 0.15 0.41
CA ALA A 150 -13.85 -1.10 -0.01
C ALA A 150 -14.89 -2.19 -0.36
N ASP A 151 -16.13 -2.03 0.08
CA ASP A 151 -17.27 -2.89 -0.26
C ASP A 151 -17.82 -2.63 -1.68
N GLN A 152 -17.45 -1.50 -2.31
CA GLN A 152 -17.73 -1.20 -3.71
C GLN A 152 -16.68 -1.78 -4.66
N LEU A 153 -15.58 -2.31 -4.13
CA LEU A 153 -14.52 -2.88 -4.94
C LEU A 153 -14.72 -4.40 -5.04
N ASP A 154 -14.97 -4.87 -6.27
CA ASP A 154 -14.84 -6.27 -6.60
C ASP A 154 -13.47 -6.50 -7.24
N PHE A 155 -12.69 -7.42 -6.66
CA PHE A 155 -11.33 -7.66 -7.11
C PHE A 155 -10.97 -9.14 -7.11
N LYS A 156 -10.07 -9.48 -8.03
CA LYS A 156 -9.54 -10.84 -8.24
C LYS A 156 -8.17 -10.73 -8.90
N GLY A 157 -7.40 -11.81 -8.83
CA GLY A 157 -6.08 -11.91 -9.46
C GLY A 157 -5.14 -12.75 -8.62
N THR A 158 -4.02 -13.16 -9.22
CA THR A 158 -3.09 -14.07 -8.54
C THR A 158 -2.41 -13.44 -7.33
N TYR A 159 -2.26 -12.11 -7.28
CA TYR A 159 -1.59 -11.43 -6.16
C TYR A 159 -2.54 -10.95 -5.07
N VAL A 160 -3.85 -11.01 -5.34
CA VAL A 160 -4.91 -10.59 -4.42
C VAL A 160 -5.95 -11.68 -4.26
N LYS A 161 -5.54 -12.95 -4.40
CA LYS A 161 -6.38 -14.14 -4.22
C LYS A 161 -7.05 -14.12 -2.85
N ASP A 162 -6.26 -13.89 -1.82
CA ASP A 162 -6.73 -13.93 -0.45
C ASP A 162 -7.23 -12.53 -0.05
N HIS A 163 -8.50 -12.43 0.32
CA HIS A 163 -9.12 -11.16 0.69
C HIS A 163 -8.97 -10.97 2.20
N VAL A 164 -7.85 -10.40 2.61
CA VAL A 164 -7.48 -10.24 4.03
C VAL A 164 -8.28 -9.08 4.62
N LYS A 165 -9.20 -9.42 5.51
CA LYS A 165 -10.14 -8.50 6.17
C LYS A 165 -10.17 -8.76 7.67
N LYS A 166 -10.66 -7.78 8.41
CA LYS A 166 -10.96 -7.87 9.84
C LYS A 166 -12.36 -7.36 10.07
N ASP A 167 -13.21 -8.18 10.69
CA ASP A 167 -14.54 -7.76 11.11
C ASP A 167 -14.45 -6.79 12.30
N GLY A 168 -15.40 -5.88 12.40
CA GLY A 168 -15.41 -4.85 13.43
C GLY A 168 -16.31 -3.68 13.08
N ILE A 169 -16.19 -2.60 13.84
CA ILE A 169 -16.93 -1.35 13.63
C ILE A 169 -16.20 -0.43 12.66
N GLY A 170 -16.96 0.26 11.82
CA GLY A 170 -16.51 1.23 10.84
C GLY A 170 -16.58 0.73 9.39
N ALA A 171 -16.44 1.68 8.47
CA ALA A 171 -16.39 1.43 7.04
C ALA A 171 -14.93 1.40 6.56
N PRO A 172 -14.40 0.25 6.09
CA PRO A 172 -13.10 0.21 5.43
C PRO A 172 -13.14 0.96 4.09
N LEU A 173 -12.14 1.82 3.87
CA LEU A 173 -12.00 2.64 2.67
C LEU A 173 -10.60 2.48 2.09
N VAL A 174 -10.47 2.73 0.78
CA VAL A 174 -9.20 3.00 0.11
C VAL A 174 -9.06 4.51 -0.04
N ALA A 175 -8.02 5.07 0.57
CA ALA A 175 -7.62 6.46 0.38
C ALA A 175 -6.66 6.57 -0.82
N GLU A 176 -7.00 7.45 -1.76
CA GLU A 176 -6.30 7.64 -3.02
C GLU A 176 -5.79 9.08 -3.13
N ARG A 177 -4.50 9.24 -3.48
CA ARG A 177 -3.91 10.56 -3.69
C ARG A 177 -2.78 10.50 -4.69
N THR A 178 -2.71 11.49 -5.56
CA THR A 178 -1.58 11.71 -6.47
C THR A 178 -0.70 12.83 -5.93
N LEU A 179 0.59 12.55 -5.85
CA LEU A 179 1.64 13.47 -5.42
C LEU A 179 2.51 13.89 -6.61
N THR A 180 3.10 15.08 -6.51
CA THR A 180 4.22 15.43 -7.41
C THR A 180 5.44 14.56 -7.11
N ALA A 181 6.36 14.43 -8.06
CA ALA A 181 7.60 13.69 -7.86
C ALA A 181 8.42 14.23 -6.65
N GLN A 182 8.42 15.55 -6.46
CA GLN A 182 9.08 16.20 -5.32
C GLN A 182 8.43 15.83 -3.98
N GLN A 183 7.10 15.87 -3.90
CA GLN A 183 6.35 15.46 -2.70
C GLN A 183 6.59 13.99 -2.39
N ALA A 184 6.47 13.13 -3.40
CA ALA A 184 6.69 11.69 -3.26
C ALA A 184 8.11 11.38 -2.78
N SER A 185 9.13 12.07 -3.32
CA SER A 185 10.53 11.98 -2.89
C SER A 185 10.68 12.40 -1.43
N ALA A 186 10.18 13.59 -1.08
CA ALA A 186 10.27 14.11 0.29
C ALA A 186 9.60 13.19 1.32
N LEU A 187 8.50 12.51 0.95
CA LEU A 187 7.78 11.60 1.83
C LEU A 187 8.30 10.15 1.80
N PHE A 188 9.26 9.84 0.93
CA PHE A 188 9.71 8.47 0.66
C PHE A 188 8.53 7.54 0.36
N CYS A 189 7.66 7.90 -0.59
CA CYS A 189 6.53 7.08 -1.00
C CYS A 189 6.37 7.08 -2.54
N ALA A 190 5.47 6.24 -3.04
CA ALA A 190 5.10 6.24 -4.45
C ALA A 190 4.29 7.51 -4.79
N PRO A 191 4.39 8.05 -6.02
CA PRO A 191 3.61 9.21 -6.44
C PRO A 191 2.09 8.99 -6.36
N HIS A 192 1.61 7.78 -6.64
CA HIS A 192 0.22 7.39 -6.49
C HIS A 192 0.07 6.58 -5.20
N ILE A 193 -0.61 7.16 -4.22
CA ILE A 193 -0.89 6.55 -2.92
C ILE A 193 -2.23 5.85 -3.00
N PHE A 194 -2.24 4.58 -2.60
CA PHE A 194 -3.43 3.79 -2.29
C PHE A 194 -3.22 3.22 -0.90
N TYR A 195 -4.07 3.60 0.06
CA TYR A 195 -3.87 3.20 1.44
C TYR A 195 -5.19 2.82 2.11
N SER A 196 -5.19 1.70 2.85
CA SER A 196 -6.37 1.25 3.58
C SER A 196 -6.56 2.09 4.84
N VAL A 197 -7.75 2.66 5.00
CA VAL A 197 -8.18 3.35 6.23
C VAL A 197 -9.54 2.84 6.66
N THR A 198 -9.99 3.18 7.87
CA THR A 198 -11.35 2.86 8.32
C THR A 198 -12.01 4.06 8.95
N ALA A 199 -13.23 4.35 8.51
CA ALA A 199 -14.03 5.46 9.00
C ALA A 199 -15.04 5.00 10.06
N THR A 200 -15.21 5.77 11.11
CA THR A 200 -16.33 5.63 12.06
C THR A 200 -17.07 6.96 12.16
N ALA A 201 -18.37 6.91 12.41
CA ALA A 201 -19.18 8.08 12.77
C ALA A 201 -19.49 8.08 14.26
N GLN A 202 -19.48 9.26 14.88
CA GLN A 202 -19.98 9.51 16.23
C GLN A 202 -20.94 10.70 16.22
N PHE A 203 -21.79 10.82 17.23
CA PHE A 203 -22.89 11.78 17.23
C PHE A 203 -22.93 12.67 18.48
N GLU A 204 -22.94 13.98 18.24
CA GLU A 204 -23.24 15.01 19.25
C GLU A 204 -24.59 15.65 18.89
N GLY A 205 -25.68 15.06 19.37
CA GLY A 205 -27.03 15.47 18.95
C GLY A 205 -27.25 15.21 17.45
N SER A 206 -27.39 16.27 16.65
CA SER A 206 -27.52 16.19 15.19
C SER A 206 -26.20 16.36 14.42
N ARG A 207 -25.09 16.51 15.13
CA ARG A 207 -23.77 16.61 14.51
C ARG A 207 -23.17 15.21 14.34
N CYS A 208 -22.94 14.81 13.10
CA CYS A 208 -22.22 13.59 12.73
C CYS A 208 -20.75 13.90 12.54
N ILE A 209 -19.89 13.26 13.32
CA ILE A 209 -18.45 13.48 13.34
C ILE A 209 -17.76 12.20 12.87
N ILE A 210 -17.16 12.28 11.69
CA ILE A 210 -16.36 11.20 11.12
C ILE A 210 -14.96 11.18 11.76
N SER A 211 -14.47 10.01 12.15
CA SER A 211 -13.07 9.77 12.50
C SER A 211 -12.47 8.74 11.58
N ILE A 212 -11.18 8.87 11.26
CA ILE A 212 -10.44 7.99 10.34
C ILE A 212 -9.29 7.35 11.08
N TYR A 213 -9.15 6.04 10.92
CA TYR A 213 -8.16 5.25 11.61
C TYR A 213 -7.27 4.50 10.62
N ASP A 214 -6.00 4.36 11.01
CA ASP A 214 -5.07 3.41 10.40
C ASP A 214 -5.32 2.00 10.96
N PRO A 215 -5.82 1.04 10.18
CA PRO A 215 -6.02 -0.32 10.66
C PRO A 215 -4.71 -1.08 10.91
N LEU A 216 -3.54 -0.56 10.51
CA LEU A 216 -2.22 -1.11 10.85
C LEU A 216 -1.65 -0.58 12.17
N ALA A 217 -2.20 0.53 12.68
CA ALA A 217 -1.80 1.11 13.96
C ALA A 217 -2.87 0.90 15.05
N THR A 218 -4.12 0.69 14.66
CA THR A 218 -5.26 0.64 15.57
C THR A 218 -6.01 -0.68 15.45
N GLU A 219 -5.98 -1.50 16.50
CA GLU A 219 -6.70 -2.76 16.53
C GLU A 219 -8.16 -2.60 16.97
N THR A 220 -8.40 -1.70 17.93
CA THR A 220 -9.71 -1.42 18.54
C THR A 220 -9.98 0.07 18.62
N VAL A 221 -11.25 0.45 18.60
CA VAL A 221 -11.72 1.83 18.66
C VAL A 221 -12.87 1.95 19.65
N ARG A 222 -12.98 3.11 20.31
CA ARG A 222 -14.13 3.44 21.17
C ARG A 222 -15.16 4.22 20.36
N VAL A 223 -16.39 3.72 20.32
CA VAL A 223 -17.55 4.36 19.66
C VAL A 223 -18.72 4.30 20.65
N ASP A 224 -19.34 5.45 20.93
CA ASP A 224 -20.47 5.62 21.87
C ASP A 224 -20.29 4.83 23.18
N GLY A 225 -19.15 5.02 23.83
CA GLY A 225 -18.88 4.45 25.15
C GLY A 225 -18.37 3.00 25.16
N HIS A 226 -18.54 2.25 24.07
CA HIS A 226 -18.13 0.85 23.95
C HIS A 226 -16.85 0.70 23.12
N THR A 227 -16.11 -0.38 23.35
CA THR A 227 -14.89 -0.71 22.60
C THR A 227 -15.16 -1.84 21.62
N TYR A 228 -14.80 -1.62 20.36
CA TYR A 228 -15.00 -2.60 19.28
C TYR A 228 -13.67 -2.89 18.59
N PRO A 229 -13.48 -4.11 18.03
CA PRO A 229 -12.51 -4.31 16.96
C PRO A 229 -12.77 -3.29 15.84
N LEU A 230 -11.72 -2.67 15.31
CA LEU A 230 -11.83 -1.78 14.16
C LEU A 230 -12.00 -2.63 12.89
N ALA A 231 -13.01 -2.38 12.07
CA ALA A 231 -13.12 -3.08 10.78
C ALA A 231 -11.89 -2.80 9.91
N ALA A 232 -11.52 -3.72 9.01
CA ALA A 232 -10.44 -3.47 8.05
C ALA A 232 -10.59 -4.28 6.76
N ASN A 233 -10.11 -3.72 5.66
CA ASN A 233 -9.84 -4.45 4.42
C ASN A 233 -8.41 -4.12 3.98
N PHE A 234 -7.49 -5.05 4.24
CA PHE A 234 -6.06 -4.85 4.02
C PHE A 234 -5.67 -5.04 2.54
N THR A 235 -6.46 -5.82 1.79
CA THR A 235 -6.16 -6.17 0.39
C THR A 235 -6.68 -5.14 -0.62
N ALA A 236 -7.79 -4.46 -0.33
CA ALA A 236 -8.47 -3.59 -1.31
C ALA A 236 -7.57 -2.50 -1.90
N ALA A 237 -6.76 -1.83 -1.07
CA ALA A 237 -5.84 -0.80 -1.53
C ALA A 237 -4.80 -1.34 -2.53
N TYR A 238 -4.32 -2.57 -2.32
CA TYR A 238 -3.37 -3.22 -3.23
C TYR A 238 -4.03 -3.58 -4.53
N ALA A 239 -5.21 -4.22 -4.46
CA ALA A 239 -5.94 -4.61 -5.64
C ALA A 239 -6.16 -3.40 -6.56
N LEU A 240 -6.59 -2.28 -5.99
CA LEU A 240 -6.81 -1.05 -6.74
C LEU A 240 -5.51 -0.47 -7.32
N GLN A 241 -4.46 -0.36 -6.50
CA GLN A 241 -3.14 0.08 -6.97
C GLN A 241 -2.63 -0.77 -8.15
N LEU A 242 -2.70 -2.10 -8.03
CA LEU A 242 -2.19 -3.02 -9.04
C LEU A 242 -2.99 -2.97 -10.34
N ALA A 243 -4.31 -2.84 -10.26
CA ALA A 243 -5.18 -2.75 -11.42
C ALA A 243 -4.95 -1.45 -12.20
N LEU A 244 -4.71 -0.33 -11.51
CA LEU A 244 -4.51 0.99 -12.11
C LEU A 244 -3.08 1.20 -12.60
N GLU A 245 -2.08 1.02 -11.73
CA GLU A 245 -0.68 1.36 -12.01
C GLU A 245 0.05 0.32 -12.87
N LYS A 246 -0.41 -0.93 -12.83
CA LYS A 246 0.19 -2.07 -13.57
C LYS A 246 1.74 -2.13 -13.46
N PRO A 247 2.31 -2.03 -12.24
CA PRO A 247 3.76 -1.89 -12.04
C PRO A 247 4.57 -3.07 -12.60
N GLN A 248 3.98 -4.26 -12.69
CA GLN A 248 4.61 -5.45 -13.27
C GLN A 248 5.10 -5.25 -14.70
N LYS A 249 4.46 -4.35 -15.47
CA LYS A 249 4.90 -4.05 -16.85
C LYS A 249 6.26 -3.36 -16.92
N LEU A 250 6.71 -2.78 -15.81
CA LEU A 250 7.99 -2.06 -15.75
C LEU A 250 9.19 -2.98 -15.58
N GLY A 251 9.01 -4.23 -15.16
CA GLY A 251 10.11 -5.16 -14.85
C GLY A 251 11.08 -5.34 -16.02
N LEU A 252 10.58 -5.79 -17.18
CA LEU A 252 11.38 -5.98 -18.39
C LEU A 252 11.90 -4.65 -18.96
N ALA A 253 11.08 -3.58 -18.95
CA ALA A 253 11.48 -2.29 -19.48
C ALA A 253 12.65 -1.68 -18.69
N ARG A 254 12.60 -1.74 -17.36
CA ARG A 254 13.66 -1.29 -16.45
C ARG A 254 14.91 -2.16 -16.49
N MET A 255 14.77 -3.42 -16.92
CA MET A 255 15.91 -4.30 -17.17
C MET A 255 16.65 -3.90 -18.46
N LEU A 256 15.92 -3.69 -19.56
CA LEU A 256 16.52 -3.39 -20.86
C LEU A 256 17.02 -1.95 -21.01
N ARG A 257 16.36 -1.00 -20.35
CA ARG A 257 16.64 0.44 -20.48
C ARG A 257 16.78 1.12 -19.10
N PRO A 258 17.70 0.65 -18.24
CA PRO A 258 17.72 1.06 -16.84
C PRO A 258 17.94 2.58 -16.65
N GLN A 259 18.70 3.21 -17.55
CA GLN A 259 18.98 4.65 -17.49
C GLN A 259 17.74 5.53 -17.67
N GLU A 260 16.77 5.10 -18.49
CA GLU A 260 15.49 5.83 -18.67
C GLU A 260 14.65 5.83 -17.39
N TYR A 261 14.92 4.91 -16.45
CA TYR A 261 14.18 4.71 -15.22
C TYR A 261 15.01 5.01 -13.96
N ALA A 262 16.14 5.71 -14.09
CA ALA A 262 17.03 6.02 -12.97
C ALA A 262 16.29 6.63 -11.76
N ALA A 263 15.31 7.53 -12.01
CA ALA A 263 14.50 8.17 -10.98
C ALA A 263 13.57 7.22 -10.19
N THR A 264 13.49 5.95 -10.58
CA THR A 264 12.71 4.90 -9.90
C THR A 264 13.56 4.09 -8.91
N ALA A 265 14.87 4.36 -8.84
CA ALA A 265 15.79 3.80 -7.85
C ALA A 265 15.63 4.53 -6.51
N ARG A 266 14.86 3.95 -5.59
CA ARG A 266 14.49 4.60 -4.33
C ARG A 266 13.94 3.67 -3.27
N ILE A 267 14.00 4.11 -2.01
CA ILE A 267 13.22 3.49 -0.92
C ILE A 267 11.82 4.09 -0.88
N ILE A 268 10.84 3.21 -0.72
CA ILE A 268 9.41 3.52 -0.67
C ILE A 268 8.88 2.97 0.65
N ARG A 269 8.50 3.85 1.57
CA ARG A 269 7.68 3.50 2.74
C ARG A 269 6.28 3.18 2.28
N PHE A 270 5.74 2.09 2.80
CA PHE A 270 4.44 1.58 2.39
C PHE A 270 3.34 1.77 3.45
N GLU A 271 3.71 2.39 4.57
CA GLU A 271 2.83 2.81 5.65
C GLU A 271 3.46 4.00 6.41
N PRO A 272 2.67 4.74 7.21
CA PRO A 272 3.18 5.77 8.10
C PRO A 272 4.29 5.25 9.01
N TYR A 273 5.34 6.04 9.19
CA TYR A 273 6.47 5.64 10.01
C TYR A 273 6.10 5.57 11.49
N ASN A 274 6.36 4.42 12.12
CA ASN A 274 6.27 4.22 13.55
C ASN A 274 7.66 3.85 14.10
N PRO A 275 8.28 4.70 14.95
CA PRO A 275 9.61 4.45 15.47
C PRO A 275 9.69 3.27 16.45
N ASN A 276 8.55 2.77 16.92
CA ASN A 276 8.49 1.62 17.81
C ASN A 276 8.35 0.28 17.05
N LYS A 277 8.20 0.30 15.71
CA LYS A 277 8.14 -0.90 14.87
C LYS A 277 9.47 -1.16 14.17
N THR A 278 9.83 -2.43 14.04
CA THR A 278 10.97 -2.88 13.24
C THR A 278 10.67 -2.67 11.76
N VAL A 279 11.58 -2.04 11.03
CA VAL A 279 11.45 -1.93 9.57
C VAL A 279 11.84 -3.26 8.92
N VAL A 280 11.01 -3.74 8.01
CA VAL A 280 11.32 -4.82 7.07
C VAL A 280 11.49 -4.20 5.69
N LEU A 281 12.70 -4.24 5.15
CA LEU A 281 13.04 -3.76 3.82
C LEU A 281 13.03 -4.91 2.83
N PHE A 282 12.12 -4.86 1.86
CA PHE A 282 12.05 -5.83 0.77
C PHE A 282 12.78 -5.33 -0.47
N ILE A 283 13.60 -6.20 -1.06
CA ILE A 283 14.42 -5.92 -2.25
C ILE A 283 14.10 -6.94 -3.34
N HIS A 284 13.54 -6.48 -4.46
CA HIS A 284 13.15 -7.34 -5.59
C HIS A 284 14.37 -7.81 -6.44
N GLY A 285 14.14 -8.79 -7.31
CA GLY A 285 15.16 -9.39 -8.18
C GLY A 285 15.28 -8.76 -9.56
N LEU A 286 16.00 -9.47 -10.44
CA LEU A 286 16.15 -9.13 -11.85
C LEU A 286 14.82 -9.24 -12.58
N MET A 287 14.52 -8.30 -13.48
CA MET A 287 13.26 -8.24 -14.25
C MET A 287 11.98 -8.10 -13.40
N ASP A 288 12.12 -7.91 -12.08
CA ASP A 288 11.01 -7.72 -11.13
C ASP A 288 10.76 -6.24 -10.80
N THR A 289 9.70 -5.98 -10.02
CA THR A 289 9.47 -4.73 -9.30
C THR A 289 9.05 -5.05 -7.86
N PRO A 290 8.86 -4.06 -6.95
CA PRO A 290 8.37 -4.33 -5.59
C PRO A 290 7.05 -5.12 -5.53
N VAL A 291 6.26 -5.10 -6.61
CA VAL A 291 4.98 -5.80 -6.70
C VAL A 291 5.05 -7.30 -6.44
N THR A 292 6.20 -7.94 -6.72
CA THR A 292 6.40 -9.38 -6.50
C THR A 292 6.17 -9.79 -5.04
N TRP A 293 6.29 -8.84 -4.10
CA TRP A 293 6.08 -9.08 -2.68
C TRP A 293 4.62 -8.93 -2.23
N VAL A 294 3.68 -8.50 -3.09
CA VAL A 294 2.28 -8.26 -2.69
C VAL A 294 1.60 -9.47 -2.06
N PRO A 295 1.76 -10.72 -2.57
CA PRO A 295 1.18 -11.89 -1.91
C PRO A 295 1.65 -12.04 -0.46
N MET A 296 2.96 -11.97 -0.23
CA MET A 296 3.55 -12.05 1.11
C MET A 296 3.11 -10.89 2.01
N LEU A 297 3.10 -9.68 1.47
CA LEU A 297 2.63 -8.48 2.16
C LEU A 297 1.19 -8.63 2.63
N ASN A 298 0.32 -9.21 1.80
CA ASN A 298 -1.07 -9.46 2.13
C ASN A 298 -1.20 -10.44 3.30
N ASP A 299 -0.45 -11.55 3.27
CA ASP A 299 -0.40 -12.53 4.36
C ASP A 299 0.13 -11.92 5.66
N LEU A 300 1.25 -11.20 5.59
CA LEU A 300 1.86 -10.53 6.74
C LEU A 300 0.95 -9.47 7.35
N ARG A 301 0.15 -8.76 6.54
CA ARG A 301 -0.84 -7.82 7.06
C ARG A 301 -2.05 -8.50 7.68
N GLY A 302 -2.32 -9.77 7.39
CA GLY A 302 -3.30 -10.57 8.12
C GLY A 302 -2.86 -10.91 9.54
N ASP A 303 -1.56 -10.99 9.78
CA ASP A 303 -0.97 -11.33 11.07
C ASP A 303 -0.95 -10.12 12.03
N VAL A 304 -1.62 -10.27 13.19
CA VAL A 304 -1.71 -9.21 14.20
C VAL A 304 -0.38 -8.92 14.89
N ASP A 305 0.45 -9.94 15.12
CA ASP A 305 1.75 -9.78 15.74
C ASP A 305 2.72 -9.12 14.78
N PHE A 306 2.63 -9.43 13.49
CA PHE A 306 3.36 -8.70 12.47
C PHE A 306 2.96 -7.22 12.48
N ARG A 307 1.66 -6.90 12.39
CA ARG A 307 1.18 -5.50 12.39
C ARG A 307 1.62 -4.75 13.64
N ARG A 308 1.64 -5.37 14.81
CA ARG A 308 2.08 -4.72 16.07
C ARG A 308 3.56 -4.39 16.09
N ASN A 309 4.40 -5.22 15.49
CA ASN A 309 5.84 -5.19 15.69
C ASN A 309 6.65 -4.72 14.49
N TYR A 310 6.11 -4.83 13.28
CA TYR A 310 6.83 -4.61 12.03
C TYR A 310 6.13 -3.61 11.11
N GLN A 311 6.92 -2.92 10.31
CA GLN A 311 6.48 -2.01 9.26
C GLN A 311 7.31 -2.20 8.00
N ILE A 312 6.73 -1.89 6.83
CA ILE A 312 7.27 -2.33 5.55
C ILE A 312 7.78 -1.18 4.70
N TRP A 313 9.03 -1.32 4.25
CA TRP A 313 9.65 -0.51 3.21
C TRP A 313 10.02 -1.40 2.01
N PHE A 314 10.04 -0.80 0.82
CA PHE A 314 10.50 -1.43 -0.41
C PHE A 314 11.69 -0.67 -0.98
N TYR A 315 12.67 -1.39 -1.50
CA TYR A 315 13.65 -0.81 -2.43
C TYR A 315 13.25 -1.15 -3.87
N SER A 316 12.85 -0.12 -4.62
CA SER A 316 12.62 -0.18 -6.05
C SER A 316 13.88 0.24 -6.77
N TYR A 317 14.32 -0.48 -7.79
CA TYR A 317 15.45 -0.07 -8.63
C TYR A 317 15.34 -0.61 -10.06
N PRO A 318 15.95 0.07 -11.06
CA PRO A 318 16.09 -0.50 -12.38
C PRO A 318 17.01 -1.72 -12.35
N SER A 319 16.43 -2.90 -12.50
CA SER A 319 17.17 -4.15 -12.34
C SER A 319 18.15 -4.46 -13.48
N GLY A 320 18.18 -3.64 -14.54
CA GLY A 320 19.22 -3.68 -15.56
C GLY A 320 20.56 -3.11 -15.10
N TYR A 321 20.59 -2.39 -13.97
CA TYR A 321 21.84 -1.93 -13.40
C TYR A 321 22.68 -3.09 -12.84
N PRO A 322 24.02 -3.00 -12.92
CA PRO A 322 24.87 -3.90 -12.16
C PRO A 322 24.52 -3.83 -10.68
N TYR A 323 24.29 -4.98 -10.04
CA TYR A 323 23.88 -5.02 -8.63
C TYR A 323 24.78 -4.23 -7.67
N PRO A 324 26.11 -4.09 -7.86
CA PRO A 324 26.93 -3.28 -6.96
C PRO A 324 26.61 -1.79 -7.07
N TYR A 325 26.23 -1.32 -8.26
CA TYR A 325 25.76 0.05 -8.45
C TYR A 325 24.40 0.28 -7.78
N SER A 326 23.46 -0.67 -7.91
CA SER A 326 22.19 -0.62 -7.17
C SER A 326 22.41 -0.63 -5.65
N ALA A 327 23.37 -1.41 -5.15
CA ALA A 327 23.74 -1.39 -3.73
C ALA A 327 24.30 -0.03 -3.27
N ALA A 328 25.09 0.64 -4.11
CA ALA A 328 25.56 2.00 -3.84
C ALA A 328 24.38 2.98 -3.71
N ILE A 329 23.42 2.93 -4.64
CA ILE A 329 22.21 3.77 -4.57
C ILE A 329 21.38 3.45 -3.32
N LEU A 330 21.18 2.17 -3.00
CA LEU A 330 20.45 1.76 -1.80
C LEU A 330 21.06 2.38 -0.53
N ARG A 331 22.38 2.41 -0.41
CA ARG A 331 23.06 3.01 0.74
C ARG A 331 22.81 4.52 0.84
N GLN A 332 22.85 5.23 -0.29
CA GLN A 332 22.50 6.65 -0.33
C GLN A 332 21.05 6.89 0.09
N GLU A 333 20.12 6.04 -0.38
CA GLU A 333 18.71 6.11 0.00
C GLU A 333 18.48 5.81 1.48
N LEU A 334 19.20 4.82 2.05
CA LEU A 334 19.17 4.53 3.49
C LEU A 334 19.67 5.72 4.30
N ASP A 335 20.80 6.33 3.91
CA ASP A 335 21.33 7.51 4.59
C ASP A 335 20.37 8.71 4.50
N ALA A 336 19.63 8.85 3.40
CA ALA A 336 18.66 9.91 3.22
C ALA A 336 17.38 9.67 4.05
N ILE A 337 16.83 8.46 4.01
CA ILE A 337 15.58 8.14 4.70
C ILE A 337 15.77 8.13 6.22
N GLU A 338 16.89 7.62 6.72
CA GLU A 338 17.18 7.54 8.16
C GLU A 338 17.36 8.92 8.81
N LYS A 339 17.77 9.95 8.04
CA LYS A 339 17.77 11.34 8.54
C LYS A 339 16.37 11.84 8.89
N LYS A 340 15.35 11.38 8.16
CA LYS A 340 13.96 11.81 8.33
C LYS A 340 13.15 10.84 9.20
N PHE A 341 13.43 9.55 9.08
CA PHE A 341 12.73 8.45 9.74
C PHE A 341 13.77 7.54 10.40
N PRO A 342 14.38 7.98 11.51
CA PRO A 342 15.54 7.31 12.11
C PRO A 342 15.16 5.96 12.69
N LEU A 343 15.83 4.89 12.25
CA LEU A 343 15.62 3.54 12.75
C LEU A 343 15.98 3.47 14.25
N ARG A 344 15.05 3.00 15.09
CA ARG A 344 15.30 2.76 16.53
C ARG A 344 15.52 1.29 16.88
N LYS A 345 15.34 0.41 15.91
CA LYS A 345 15.51 -1.04 16.02
C LYS A 345 16.31 -1.53 14.80
N PRO A 346 17.09 -2.61 14.94
CA PRO A 346 17.76 -3.23 13.78
C PRO A 346 16.74 -3.55 12.68
N MET A 347 17.04 -3.14 11.45
CA MET A 347 16.21 -3.41 10.28
C MET A 347 16.37 -4.87 9.82
N VAL A 348 15.27 -5.48 9.41
CA VAL A 348 15.28 -6.77 8.71
C VAL A 348 15.29 -6.51 7.21
N VAL A 349 16.15 -7.19 6.45
CA VAL A 349 16.22 -7.04 4.99
C VAL A 349 15.96 -8.38 4.32
N ILE A 350 15.03 -8.40 3.36
CA ILE A 350 14.63 -9.59 2.61
C ILE A 350 14.89 -9.32 1.13
N GLY A 351 15.80 -10.09 0.53
CA GLY A 351 16.18 -9.96 -0.87
C GLY A 351 15.84 -11.20 -1.69
N HIS A 352 15.24 -11.03 -2.86
CA HIS A 352 14.99 -12.11 -3.82
C HIS A 352 16.04 -12.10 -4.95
N SER A 353 16.65 -13.25 -5.25
CA SER A 353 17.61 -13.42 -6.36
C SER A 353 18.70 -12.34 -6.37
N MET A 354 18.80 -11.50 -7.41
CA MET A 354 19.74 -10.37 -7.46
C MET A 354 19.56 -9.38 -6.29
N GLY A 355 18.34 -9.21 -5.78
CA GLY A 355 18.07 -8.45 -4.56
C GLY A 355 18.74 -9.05 -3.31
N GLY A 356 18.96 -10.37 -3.30
CA GLY A 356 19.77 -11.06 -2.28
C GLY A 356 21.26 -10.70 -2.37
N CYS A 357 21.81 -10.58 -3.59
CA CYS A 357 23.17 -10.09 -3.79
C CYS A 357 23.33 -8.66 -3.25
N ILE A 358 22.38 -7.77 -3.57
CA ILE A 358 22.33 -6.39 -3.03
C ILE A 358 22.24 -6.42 -1.49
N THR A 359 21.35 -7.23 -0.93
CA THR A 359 21.20 -7.39 0.53
C THR A 359 22.50 -7.82 1.18
N ARG A 360 23.23 -8.78 0.60
CA ARG A 360 24.51 -9.27 1.12
C ARG A 360 25.55 -8.17 1.23
N THR A 361 25.55 -7.19 0.32
CA THR A 361 26.47 -6.04 0.38
C THR A 361 26.28 -5.19 1.63
N LEU A 362 25.09 -5.18 2.24
CA LEU A 362 24.81 -4.40 3.44
C LEU A 362 25.56 -4.93 4.67
N ILE A 363 25.89 -6.23 4.68
CA ILE A 363 26.53 -6.90 5.82
C ILE A 363 27.96 -7.40 5.50
N THR A 364 28.53 -6.94 4.39
CA THR A 364 29.86 -7.37 3.92
C THR A 364 30.83 -6.19 3.94
N ASP A 365 31.98 -6.38 4.57
CA ASP A 365 33.15 -5.53 4.40
C ASP A 365 34.02 -6.08 3.27
N THR A 366 34.13 -5.36 2.15
CA THR A 366 34.97 -5.82 1.03
C THR A 366 36.40 -5.31 1.12
N GLY A 367 36.64 -4.26 1.90
CA GLY A 367 37.91 -3.53 1.86
C GLY A 367 38.26 -3.15 0.42
N THR A 368 39.53 -3.27 0.03
CA THR A 368 39.95 -3.05 -1.36
C THR A 368 39.95 -4.31 -2.21
N LYS A 369 39.51 -5.47 -1.69
CA LYS A 369 39.70 -6.77 -2.35
C LYS A 369 39.08 -6.82 -3.76
N LEU A 370 37.79 -6.46 -3.88
CA LEU A 370 37.10 -6.46 -5.17
C LEU A 370 37.73 -5.47 -6.17
N TRP A 371 38.24 -4.35 -5.66
CA TRP A 371 38.95 -3.37 -6.49
C TRP A 371 40.25 -3.95 -7.03
N THR A 372 41.08 -4.51 -6.15
CA THR A 372 42.38 -5.08 -6.54
C THR A 372 42.20 -6.29 -7.46
N GLU A 373 41.18 -7.11 -7.27
CA GLU A 373 40.85 -8.20 -8.21
C GLU A 373 40.43 -7.69 -9.59
N ALA A 374 39.72 -6.55 -9.67
CA ALA A 374 39.25 -6.00 -10.94
C ALA A 374 40.34 -5.21 -11.70
N PHE A 375 41.20 -4.48 -10.99
CA PHE A 375 42.14 -3.52 -11.58
C PHE A 375 43.62 -3.87 -11.37
N GLY A 376 43.94 -4.90 -10.58
CA GLY A 376 45.31 -5.33 -10.29
C GLY A 376 46.09 -4.45 -9.30
N HIS A 377 45.54 -3.29 -8.94
CA HIS A 377 46.19 -2.29 -8.08
C HIS A 377 45.26 -1.83 -6.96
N SER A 378 45.79 -1.11 -5.97
CA SER A 378 44.93 -0.43 -4.99
C SER A 378 44.14 0.72 -5.64
N PRO A 379 43.04 1.19 -5.01
CA PRO A 379 42.35 2.39 -5.47
C PRO A 379 43.32 3.56 -5.65
N ALA A 380 44.20 3.82 -4.69
CA ALA A 380 45.17 4.94 -4.75
C ALA A 380 46.05 4.91 -6.01
N GLU A 381 46.53 3.73 -6.41
CA GLU A 381 47.43 3.53 -7.56
C GLU A 381 46.71 3.45 -8.91
N THR A 382 45.39 3.22 -8.89
CA THR A 382 44.61 3.09 -10.13
C THR A 382 44.36 4.45 -10.77
N GLN A 383 44.85 4.64 -12.00
CA GLN A 383 44.65 5.86 -12.78
C GLN A 383 43.33 5.83 -13.56
N MET A 384 42.40 6.73 -13.23
CA MET A 384 41.13 6.93 -13.92
C MET A 384 40.54 8.29 -13.53
N PRO A 385 39.55 8.83 -14.30
CA PRO A 385 38.88 10.08 -13.95
C PRO A 385 38.29 10.04 -12.53
N ALA A 386 38.38 11.16 -11.80
CA ALA A 386 38.00 11.23 -10.39
C ALA A 386 36.54 10.81 -10.13
N ASP A 387 35.61 11.23 -10.99
CA ASP A 387 34.20 10.86 -10.87
C ASP A 387 33.96 9.36 -11.10
N THR A 388 34.65 8.76 -12.08
CA THR A 388 34.61 7.32 -12.34
C THR A 388 35.18 6.55 -11.16
N LYS A 389 36.31 7.01 -10.60
CA LYS A 389 36.93 6.41 -9.42
C LYS A 389 35.99 6.40 -8.24
N ARG A 390 35.42 7.57 -7.91
CA ARG A 390 34.48 7.72 -6.80
C ARG A 390 33.24 6.85 -6.96
N LEU A 391 32.68 6.77 -8.17
CA LEU A 391 31.54 5.89 -8.45
C LEU A 391 31.88 4.43 -8.21
N LEU A 392 33.03 3.97 -8.72
CA LEU A 392 33.48 2.59 -8.51
C LEU A 392 33.77 2.33 -7.03
N GLU A 393 34.40 3.26 -6.31
CA GLU A 393 34.69 3.10 -4.88
C GLU A 393 33.39 2.89 -4.11
N GLN A 394 32.35 3.69 -4.38
CA GLN A 394 31.03 3.52 -3.78
C GLN A 394 30.35 2.20 -4.16
N ALA A 395 30.61 1.70 -5.38
CA ALA A 395 29.95 0.52 -5.93
C ALA A 395 30.65 -0.80 -5.58
N ILE A 396 31.94 -0.83 -5.20
CA ILE A 396 32.63 -2.11 -4.90
C ILE A 396 33.44 -2.11 -3.59
N ILE A 397 33.61 -0.96 -2.93
CA ILE A 397 34.22 -0.85 -1.60
C ILE A 397 33.09 -0.66 -0.58
N PHE A 398 32.58 -1.77 -0.06
CA PHE A 398 31.51 -1.80 0.92
C PHE A 398 32.06 -1.93 2.33
N LYS A 399 31.39 -1.22 3.25
CA LYS A 399 31.46 -1.45 4.69
C LYS A 399 30.12 -1.94 5.19
N HIS A 400 30.10 -2.90 6.11
CA HIS A 400 28.87 -3.35 6.73
C HIS A 400 28.10 -2.16 7.34
N ARG A 401 26.78 -2.20 7.24
CA ARG A 401 25.85 -1.26 7.87
C ARG A 401 25.33 -1.93 9.14
N GLY A 402 25.53 -1.30 10.29
CA GLY A 402 25.07 -1.74 11.61
C GLY A 402 23.73 -1.14 11.98
#